data_AF-A0A645I4I7-F1
#
_entry.id   AF-A0A645I4I7-F1
#
_cell.length_a   1.000
_cell.length_b   1.000
_cell.length_c   1.000
_cell.angle_alpha   90.00
_cell.angle_beta   90.00
_cell.angle_gamma   90.00
#
_symmetry.space_group_name_H-M   'P 1'
#
loop_
_entity.id
_entity.type
_entity.pdbx_description
1 polymer ?
#
loop_
_entity_poly.entity_id
_entity_poly.type
_entity_poly.pdbx_seq_one_letter_code
_entity_poly.pdbx_strand_id
1 'polypeptide(L)'
;MSDYEKAIVKLSNENIKFDYIFADPPYALNCSSNIALKVFEHDLLKPNGILIIESDESEKVIDNIDTNVIKYKEKIYGRTRISIFKYLEEH
;
A
#
# COMPACT_ATOMS: atom_id res chain seq x y z
N MET A 1 -3.71 16.11 -7.64
CA MET A 1 -2.94 14.84 -7.71
C MET A 1 -1.50 15.11 -7.37
N SER A 2 -1.06 14.49 -6.28
CA SER A 2 0.33 14.38 -5.86
C SER A 2 1.17 13.57 -6.87
N ASP A 3 2.49 13.61 -6.74
CA ASP A 3 3.38 12.93 -7.69
C ASP A 3 3.29 11.39 -7.62
N TYR A 4 3.07 10.81 -6.43
CA TYR A 4 2.88 9.36 -6.30
C TYR A 4 1.58 8.88 -6.95
N GLU A 5 0.49 9.66 -6.86
CA GLU A 5 -0.77 9.33 -7.52
C GLU A 5 -0.61 9.31 -9.06
N LYS A 6 0.14 10.27 -9.62
CA LYS A 6 0.44 10.28 -11.05
C LYS A 6 1.24 9.04 -11.46
N ALA A 7 2.20 8.62 -10.63
CA ALA A 7 3.00 7.42 -10.88
C ALA A 7 2.14 6.15 -10.88
N ILE A 8 1.26 5.98 -9.88
CA ILE A 8 0.32 4.85 -9.79
C ILE A 8 -0.54 4.78 -11.06
N VAL A 9 -1.17 5.89 -11.44
CA VAL A 9 -2.04 5.94 -12.64
C VAL A 9 -1.24 5.60 -13.91
N LYS A 10 -0.03 6.14 -14.05
CA LYS A 10 0.83 5.87 -15.20
C LYS A 10 1.18 4.38 -15.29
N LEU A 11 1.66 3.78 -14.21
CA LEU A 11 2.08 2.37 -14.17
C LEU A 11 0.89 1.41 -14.41
N SER A 12 -0.29 1.78 -13.91
CA SER A 12 -1.53 1.03 -14.14
C SER A 12 -1.94 1.08 -15.61
N ASN A 13 -1.85 2.25 -16.25
CA ASN A 13 -2.10 2.41 -17.69
C ASN A 13 -1.09 1.63 -18.56
N GLU A 14 0.15 1.44 -18.07
CA GLU A 14 1.16 0.59 -18.71
C GLU A 14 0.95 -0.91 -18.43
N ASN A 15 -0.09 -1.27 -17.67
CA ASN A 15 -0.43 -2.64 -17.27
C ASN A 15 0.72 -3.37 -16.52
N ILE A 16 1.53 -2.60 -15.79
CA ILE A 16 2.66 -3.13 -15.04
C ILE A 16 2.18 -3.54 -13.65
N LYS A 17 2.45 -4.80 -13.30
CA LYS A 17 2.20 -5.34 -11.96
C LYS A 17 3.49 -5.71 -11.25
N PHE A 18 3.50 -5.50 -9.95
CA PHE A 18 4.68 -5.69 -9.11
C PHE A 18 4.47 -6.85 -8.13
N ASP A 19 5.55 -7.59 -7.89
CA ASP A 19 5.63 -8.56 -6.81
C ASP A 19 5.82 -7.86 -5.45
N TYR A 20 6.51 -6.72 -5.45
CA TYR A 20 6.78 -5.91 -4.28
C TYR A 20 6.63 -4.42 -4.58
N ILE A 21 5.93 -3.71 -3.70
CA ILE A 21 5.85 -2.25 -3.71
C ILE A 21 6.28 -1.75 -2.33
N PHE A 22 7.20 -0.80 -2.30
CA PHE A 22 7.65 -0.13 -1.09
C PHE A 22 7.24 1.34 -1.14
N ALA A 23 6.60 1.83 -0.08
CA ALA A 23 6.20 3.22 0.06
C ALA A 23 6.72 3.78 1.37
N ASP A 24 7.52 4.84 1.29
CA ASP A 24 8.03 5.61 2.42
C ASP A 24 7.57 7.07 2.28
N PRO A 25 6.26 7.34 2.49
CA PRO A 25 5.73 8.70 2.43
C PRO A 25 6.22 9.53 3.61
N PRO A 26 6.38 10.85 3.45
CA PRO A 26 6.69 11.72 4.57
C PRO A 26 5.55 11.70 5.61
N TYR A 27 5.90 11.40 6.87
CA TYR A 27 4.97 11.12 7.98
C TYR A 27 3.85 12.17 8.20
N ALA A 28 4.08 13.43 7.83
CA ALA A 28 3.12 14.51 8.07
C ALA A 28 1.83 14.43 7.21
N LEU A 29 1.82 13.61 6.16
CA LEU A 29 0.75 13.63 5.17
C LEU A 29 -0.39 12.64 5.43
N ASN A 30 -0.27 11.73 6.40
CA ASN A 30 -1.26 10.67 6.68
C ASN A 30 -1.78 9.97 5.41
N CYS A 31 -0.88 9.74 4.45
CA CYS A 31 -1.22 9.25 3.11
C CYS A 31 -1.13 7.73 2.98
N SER A 32 -0.75 7.01 4.04
CA SER A 32 -0.45 5.58 3.97
C SER A 32 -1.66 4.76 3.52
N SER A 33 -2.83 5.04 4.09
CA SER A 33 -4.09 4.39 3.70
C SER A 33 -4.48 4.72 2.25
N ASN A 34 -4.28 5.96 1.81
CA ASN A 34 -4.57 6.37 0.44
C ASN A 34 -3.64 5.70 -0.58
N ILE A 35 -2.35 5.54 -0.25
CA ILE A 35 -1.40 4.79 -1.08
C ILE A 35 -1.85 3.33 -1.21
N ALA A 36 -2.20 2.67 -0.11
CA ALA A 36 -2.70 1.30 -0.14
C ALA A 36 -3.95 1.15 -1.00
N LEU A 37 -4.96 2.00 -0.78
CA LEU A 37 -6.19 2.03 -1.57
C LEU A 37 -5.89 2.19 -3.05
N LYS A 38 -5.06 3.18 -3.42
CA LYS A 38 -4.72 3.44 -4.82
C LYS A 38 -3.96 2.28 -5.47
N VAL A 39 -3.06 1.62 -4.75
CA VAL A 39 -2.36 0.42 -5.25
C VAL A 39 -3.33 -0.71 -5.56
N PHE A 40 -4.33 -0.94 -4.70
CA PHE A 40 -5.33 -1.98 -4.90
C PHE A 40 -6.37 -1.61 -5.98
N GLU A 41 -6.89 -0.39 -5.96
CA GLU A 41 -7.85 0.12 -6.98
C GLU A 41 -7.28 0.07 -8.40
N HIS A 42 -5.97 0.27 -8.54
CA HIS A 42 -5.28 0.29 -9.83
C HIS A 42 -4.65 -1.05 -10.23
N ASP A 43 -4.91 -2.12 -9.47
CA ASP A 43 -4.49 -3.50 -9.78
C ASP A 43 -2.97 -3.61 -10.05
N LEU A 44 -2.18 -2.89 -9.23
CA LEU A 44 -0.73 -2.77 -9.40
C LEU A 44 0.06 -3.93 -8.78
N LEU A 45 -0.57 -4.76 -7.95
CA LEU A 45 0.07 -5.93 -7.37
C LEU A 45 -0.28 -7.18 -8.17
N LYS A 46 0.72 -8.03 -8.38
CA LYS A 46 0.46 -9.40 -8.82
C LYS A 46 -0.24 -10.18 -7.72
N PRO A 47 -0.91 -11.31 -8.05
CA PRO A 47 -1.31 -12.28 -7.04
C PRO A 47 -0.15 -12.64 -6.11
N ASN A 48 -0.43 -12.72 -4.80
CA ASN A 48 0.57 -12.89 -3.76
C ASN A 48 1.58 -11.75 -3.58
N GLY A 49 1.45 -10.66 -4.34
CA GLY A 49 2.29 -9.47 -4.25
C GLY A 49 2.14 -8.77 -2.92
N ILE A 50 3.20 -8.05 -2.52
CA ILE A 50 3.31 -7.44 -1.20
C ILE A 50 3.52 -5.93 -1.33
N LEU A 51 2.69 -5.16 -0.63
CA LEU A 51 2.87 -3.74 -0.40
C LEU A 51 3.38 -3.52 1.02
N ILE A 52 4.47 -2.77 1.15
CA ILE A 52 5.08 -2.38 2.42
C ILE A 52 5.03 -0.87 2.51
N ILE A 53 4.44 -0.34 3.57
CA ILE A 53 4.35 1.10 3.84
C ILE A 53 5.01 1.39 5.18
N GLU A 54 5.90 2.38 5.18
CA GLU A 54 6.45 2.98 6.39
C GLU A 54 5.61 4.19 6.80
N SER A 55 5.24 4.29 8.08
CA SER A 55 4.46 5.39 8.63
C SER A 55 4.86 5.68 10.08
N ASP A 56 4.34 6.76 10.66
CA ASP A 56 4.48 7.01 12.09
C ASP A 56 3.58 6.05 12.89
N GLU A 57 3.96 5.73 14.13
CA GLU A 57 3.18 4.84 14.98
C GLU A 57 1.76 5.34 15.25
N SER A 58 1.54 6.65 15.21
CA SER A 58 0.24 7.26 15.45
C SER A 58 -0.74 7.15 14.27
N GLU A 59 -0.23 6.87 13.06
CA GLU A 59 -1.04 6.76 11.85
C GLU A 59 -1.76 5.41 11.77
N LYS A 60 -3.06 5.45 11.45
CA LYS A 60 -3.87 4.26 11.18
C LYS A 60 -3.90 3.98 9.67
N VAL A 61 -3.32 2.85 9.25
CA VAL A 61 -3.14 2.51 7.83
C VAL A 61 -4.29 1.64 7.27
N ILE A 62 -5.06 0.94 8.11
CA ILE A 62 -6.00 -0.10 7.66
C ILE A 62 -7.46 0.33 7.51
N ASP A 63 -7.82 1.57 7.84
CA ASP A 63 -9.20 2.01 7.70
C ASP A 63 -9.65 1.94 6.23
N ASN A 64 -10.74 1.18 5.96
CA ASN A 64 -11.39 1.00 4.64
C ASN A 64 -10.69 0.07 3.62
N ILE A 65 -9.84 -0.86 4.05
CA ILE A 65 -9.25 -1.88 3.15
C ILE A 65 -10.03 -3.20 3.27
N ASP A 66 -10.41 -3.81 2.14
CA ASP A 66 -11.09 -5.11 2.13
C ASP A 66 -10.14 -6.24 2.57
N THR A 67 -10.44 -6.79 3.74
CA THR A 67 -9.63 -7.86 4.35
C THR A 67 -9.89 -9.25 3.77
N ASN A 68 -10.91 -9.42 2.91
CA ASN A 68 -11.17 -10.69 2.24
C ASN A 68 -10.13 -10.99 1.15
N VAL A 69 -9.57 -9.93 0.56
CA VAL A 69 -8.58 -10.02 -0.53
C VAL A 69 -7.17 -9.59 -0.09
N ILE A 70 -7.02 -9.08 1.15
CA ILE A 70 -5.75 -8.60 1.70
C ILE A 70 -5.43 -9.26 3.04
N LYS A 71 -4.23 -9.85 3.14
CA LYS A 71 -3.62 -10.17 4.45
C LYS A 71 -2.84 -8.97 4.96
N TYR A 72 -3.14 -8.52 6.18
CA TYR A 72 -2.44 -7.42 6.84
C TYR A 72 -1.56 -7.89 8.00
N LYS A 73 -0.38 -7.28 8.11
CA LYS A 73 0.50 -7.36 9.28
C LYS A 73 1.12 -6.01 9.55
N GLU A 74 1.40 -5.73 10.81
CA GLU A 74 2.17 -4.54 11.21
C GLU A 74 3.30 -4.88 12.16
N LYS A 75 4.35 -4.07 12.12
CA LYS A 75 5.46 -4.10 13.08
C LYS A 75 5.80 -2.68 13.50
N ILE A 76 6.01 -2.46 14.78
CA ILE A 76 6.40 -1.16 15.34
C ILE A 76 7.84 -1.24 15.82
N TYR A 77 8.65 -0.27 15.40
CA TYR A 77 10.06 -0.10 15.74
C TYR A 77 10.28 1.32 16.25
N GLY A 78 10.15 1.51 17.57
CA GLY A 78 10.18 2.85 18.15
C GLY A 78 8.98 3.67 17.65
N ARG A 79 9.24 4.81 17.00
CA ARG A 79 8.19 5.67 16.40
C ARG A 79 7.76 5.25 15.00
N THR A 80 8.47 4.30 14.39
CA THR A 80 8.20 3.86 13.02
C THR A 80 7.27 2.65 13.04
N ARG A 81 6.20 2.71 12.26
CA ARG A 81 5.29 1.60 11.98
C ARG A 81 5.53 1.12 10.54
N ILE A 82 5.68 -0.19 10.38
CA ILE A 82 5.76 -0.86 9.08
C ILE A 82 4.48 -1.65 8.88
N SER A 83 3.68 -1.24 7.91
CA SER A 83 2.44 -1.88 7.49
C SER A 83 2.68 -2.74 6.25
N ILE A 84 2.37 -4.02 6.34
CA ILE A 84 2.61 -5.01 5.29
C ILE A 84 1.26 -5.57 4.85
N PHE A 85 0.95 -5.37 3.58
CA PHE A 85 -0.24 -5.89 2.93
C PHE A 85 0.17 -6.94 1.90
N LYS A 86 -0.48 -8.10 1.92
CA LYS A 86 -0.30 -9.15 0.91
C LYS A 86 -1.60 -9.33 0.14
N TYR A 87 -1.55 -9.14 -1.17
CA TYR A 87 -2.66 -9.37 -2.08
C TYR A 87 -2.92 -10.87 -2.23
N LEU A 88 -4.13 -11.30 -1.93
CA LEU A 88 -4.54 -12.69 -2.06
C LEU A 88 -4.96 -12.95 -3.50
N GLU A 89 -4.50 -14.08 -4.04
CA GLU A 89 -4.98 -14.58 -5.32
C GLU A 89 -6.45 -15.00 -5.16
N GLU A 90 -7.35 -14.46 -5.97
CA GLU A 90 -8.68 -15.04 -6.13
C GLU A 90 -8.51 -16.43 -6.78
N HIS A 91 -9.08 -17.46 -6.17
CA HIS A 91 -9.09 -18.83 -6.69
C HIS A 91 -10.08 -19.00 -7.85
#